data_AF-A0A7D7MF07-F1
#
_entry.id   AF-A0A7D7MF07-F1
#
_cell.length_a   1.000
_cell.length_b   1.000
_cell.length_c   1.000
_cell.angle_alpha   90.00
_cell.angle_beta   90.00
_cell.angle_gamma   90.00
#
_symmetry.space_group_name_H-M   'P 1'
#
loop_
_entity.id
_entity.type
_entity.pdbx_description
1 polymer ?
#
loop_
_entity_poly.entity_id
_entity_poly.type
_entity_poly.pdbx_seq_one_letter_code
_entity_poly.pdbx_strand_id
1 'polypeptide(L)' 'MGFWYMLLLFIGLCLLFAGILPKKGFSVGVKIGLLVGGAASIGFSLFMFSPGSAEIIADLLGWGPETE' A
#
# COMPACT_ATOMS: atom_id res chain seq x y z
N MET A 1 9.92 -5.46 -12.41
CA MET A 1 9.33 -4.25 -11.78
C MET A 1 8.06 -4.59 -11.00
N GLY A 2 7.09 -5.34 -11.55
CA GLY A 2 5.86 -5.73 -10.84
C GLY A 2 6.00 -6.66 -9.63
N PHE A 3 7.08 -7.46 -9.56
CA PHE A 3 7.31 -8.41 -8.46
C PHE A 3 7.42 -7.73 -7.08
N TRP A 4 8.04 -6.54 -7.04
CA TRP A 4 8.19 -5.77 -5.80
C TRP A 4 6.85 -5.30 -5.26
N TYR A 5 5.91 -4.90 -6.12
CA TYR A 5 4.57 -4.49 -5.71
C TYR A 5 3.73 -5.67 -5.20
N MET A 6 3.88 -6.84 -5.81
CA MET A 6 3.29 -8.09 -5.30
C MET A 6 3.82 -8.44 -3.90
N LEU A 7 5.12 -8.25 -3.67
CA LEU A 7 5.74 -8.46 -2.35
C LEU A 7 5.22 -7.47 -1.30
N LEU A 8 5.05 -6.20 -1.69
CA LEU A 8 4.54 -5.12 -0.84
C LEU A 8 3.06 -5.32 -0.49
N LEU A 9 2.26 -5.77 -1.47
CA LEU A 9 0.87 -6.19 -1.25
C LEU A 9 0.83 -7.38 -0.28
N PHE A 10 1.69 -8.38 -0.48
CA PHE A 10 1.77 -9.54 0.41
C PHE A 10 2.16 -9.14 1.84
N ILE A 11 3.09 -8.19 2.00
CA ILE A 11 3.45 -7.61 3.31
C ILE A 11 2.25 -6.91 3.94
N GLY A 12 1.52 -6.09 3.17
CA GLY A 12 0.36 -5.34 3.65
C GLY A 12 -0.78 -6.26 4.07
N LEU A 13 -1.00 -7.34 3.32
CA LEU A 13 -1.99 -8.36 3.63
C LEU A 13 -1.61 -9.16 4.89
N CYS A 14 -0.34 -9.58 5.02
CA CYS A 14 0.16 -10.20 6.24
C CYS A 14 0.01 -9.29 7.47
N LEU A 15 0.25 -7.98 7.32
CA LEU A 15 0.04 -7.00 8.38
C LEU A 15 -1.44 -6.87 8.76
N LEU A 16 -2.33 -6.83 7.75
CA LEU A 16 -3.77 -6.74 7.97
C LEU A 16 -4.31 -7.99 8.67
N PHE A 17 -3.84 -9.18 8.27
CA PHE A 17 -4.14 -10.44 8.95
C PHE A 17 -3.59 -10.47 10.38
N ALA A 18 -2.36 -9.99 10.62
CA ALA A 18 -1.78 -9.87 11.95
C ALA A 18 -2.59 -8.95 12.88
N GLY A 19 -3.27 -7.95 12.32
CA GLY A 19 -4.15 -7.03 13.05
C GLY A 19 -5.52 -7.61 13.33
N ILE A 20 -6.00 -8.51 12.47
CA ILE A 20 -7.25 -9.25 12.69
C ILE A 20 -7.07 -10.38 13.70
N LEU A 21 -5.89 -10.99 13.76
CA LEU A 21 -5.55 -12.07 14.70
C LEU A 21 -5.84 -11.64 16.14
N PRO A 22 -6.82 -12.28 16.82
CA PRO A 22 -7.25 -11.86 18.15
C PRO A 22 -6.26 -12.35 19.20
N LYS A 23 -5.11 -11.66 19.32
CA LYS A 23 -4.22 -11.81 20.46
C LYS A 23 -4.77 -11.02 21.64
N LYS A 24 -5.00 -11.70 22.77
CA LYS A 24 -5.66 -11.21 24.00
C LYS A 24 -4.99 -10.00 24.71
N GLY A 25 -4.06 -9.30 24.06
CA GLY A 25 -3.37 -8.12 24.60
C GLY A 25 -3.28 -6.92 23.65
N PHE A 26 -3.85 -7.00 22.44
CA PHE A 26 -3.84 -5.87 21.52
C PHE A 26 -4.93 -4.86 21.88
N SER A 27 -4.52 -3.64 22.22
CA SER A 27 -5.44 -2.53 22.46
C SER A 27 -6.19 -2.18 21.17
N VAL A 28 -7.46 -1.80 21.30
CA VAL A 28 -8.36 -1.50 20.17
C VAL A 28 -7.74 -0.47 19.22
N GLY A 29 -7.00 0.51 19.74
CA GLY A 29 -6.29 1.51 18.94
C GLY A 29 -5.18 0.91 18.06
N VAL A 30 -4.43 -0.07 18.56
CA VAL A 30 -3.39 -0.76 17.78
C VAL A 30 -4.02 -1.61 16.68
N LYS A 31 -5.16 -2.23 16.97
CA LYS A 31 -5.93 -3.02 16.00
C LYS A 31 -6.42 -2.16 14.84
N ILE A 32 -6.96 -0.97 15.15
CA ILE A 32 -7.41 0.01 14.14
C ILE A 32 -6.21 0.54 13.35
N GLY A 33 -5.10 0.87 14.01
CA GLY A 33 -3.88 1.32 13.36
C GLY A 33 -3.31 0.30 12.38
N LEU A 34 -3.32 -1.00 12.74
CA LEU A 34 -2.89 -2.07 11.84
C LEU A 34 -3.85 -2.28 10.67
N LEU A 35 -5.16 -2.16 10.90
CA LEU A 35 -6.17 -2.25 9.85
C LEU A 35 -6.06 -1.11 8.85
N VAL A 36 -5.96 0.13 9.34
CA VAL A 36 -5.82 1.34 8.51
C VAL A 36 -4.48 1.33 7.78
N GLY A 37 -3.38 1.00 8.47
CA GLY A 37 -2.05 0.91 7.86
C GLY A 37 -1.96 -0.21 6.81
N GLY A 38 -2.55 -1.37 7.09
CA GLY A 38 -2.65 -2.48 6.15
C GLY A 38 -3.50 -2.10 4.92
N ALA A 39 -4.67 -1.49 5.13
CA ALA A 39 -5.55 -1.07 4.03
C ALA A 39 -4.90 0.02 3.17
N ALA A 40 -4.23 1.00 3.77
CA ALA A 40 -3.47 2.02 3.06
C ALA A 40 -2.32 1.41 2.23
N SER A 41 -1.58 0.45 2.80
CA SER A 41 -0.46 -0.22 2.11
C SER A 41 -0.93 -1.08 0.93
N ILE A 42 -2.05 -1.79 1.08
CA ILE A 42 -2.68 -2.55 0.00
C ILE A 42 -3.19 -1.60 -1.09
N GLY A 43 -3.88 -0.51 -0.71
CA GLY A 43 -4.36 0.50 -1.66
C GLY A 43 -3.22 1.16 -2.44
N PHE A 44 -2.11 1.47 -1.77
CA PHE A 44 -0.91 2.04 -2.39
C PHE A 44 -0.24 1.04 -3.35
N SER A 45 -0.18 -0.24 -2.97
CA SER A 45 0.36 -1.30 -3.82
C SER A 45 -0.50 -1.52 -5.06
N LEU A 46 -1.83 -1.50 -4.92
CA LEU A 46 -2.78 -1.61 -6.05
C LEU A 46 -2.71 -0.40 -6.97
N PHE A 47 -2.55 0.81 -6.41
CA PHE A 47 -2.35 2.03 -7.18
C PHE A 47 -1.11 1.89 -8.06
N MET A 48 0.05 1.54 -7.49
CA MET A 48 1.28 1.30 -8.26
C MET A 48 1.21 0.12 -9.24
N PHE A 49 0.33 -0.85 -9.02
CA PHE A 49 0.12 -1.98 -9.93
C PHE A 49 -0.72 -1.59 -11.17
N SER A 50 -1.49 -0.50 -11.08
CA SER A 50 -2.37 -0.06 -12.16
C SER A 50 -1.57 0.57 -13.32
N PRO A 51 -1.78 0.13 -14.59
CA PRO A 51 -1.15 0.72 -15.77
C PRO A 51 -1.79 2.10 -16.02
N GLY A 52 -1.17 3.14 -15.47
CA GLY A 52 -1.70 4.51 -15.41
C GLY A 52 -1.20 5.24 -14.17
N SER A 53 -0.81 4.52 -13.12
CA SER A 53 -0.14 5.12 -11.96
C SER A 53 1.24 5.69 -12.29
N ALA A 54 1.98 5.08 -13.23
CA ALA A 54 3.24 5.64 -13.69
C ALA A 54 3.05 7.03 -14.34
N GLU A 55 1.97 7.23 -15.11
CA GLU A 55 1.59 8.51 -15.69
C GLU A 55 1.14 9.52 -14.62
N ILE A 56 0.33 9.07 -13.65
CA ILE A 56 -0.14 9.93 -12.55
C ILE A 56 1.01 10.35 -11.62
N ILE A 57 1.94 9.45 -11.32
CA ILE A 57 3.13 9.75 -10.51
C ILE A 57 4.08 10.64 -11.30
N ALA A 58 4.25 10.43 -12.61
CA ALA A 58 5.03 11.31 -13.47
C ALA A 58 4.45 12.74 -13.48
N ASP A 59 3.14 12.87 -13.61
CA ASP A 59 2.43 14.15 -13.59
C ASP A 59 2.52 14.85 -12.21
N LEU A 60 2.33 14.10 -11.11
CA LEU A 60 2.43 14.62 -9.73
C LEU A 60 3.86 14.96 -9.28
N LEU A 61 4.86 14.21 -9.76
CA LEU A 61 6.27 14.44 -9.43
C LEU A 61 6.88 15.55 -10.30
N GLY A 62 6.11 16.15 -11.21
CA GLY A 62 6.59 17.17 -12.15
C GLY A 62 7.48 16.61 -13.24
N TRP A 63 7.54 15.29 -13.40
CA TRP A 63 8.06 14.64 -14.60
C TRP A 63 6.95 14.59 -15.67
N GLY A 64 6.22 15.70 -15.82
CA GLY A 64 5.59 15.98 -17.10
C GLY A 64 6.69 16.07 -18.16
N PRO A 65 6.37 15.83 -19.44
CA PRO A 65 7.31 16.04 -20.54
C PRO A 65 7.67 17.52 -20.65
N GLU A 66 8.54 18.01 -19.77
CA GLU A 66 9.32 19.20 -20.03
C GLU A 66 10.38 18.83 -21.05
N THR A 67 10.00 19.13 -22.28
CA THR A 67 10.86 19.57 -23.38
C THR A 67 11.70 18.50 -24.09
N GLU A 68 11.44 18.47 -25.41
CA GLU A 68 12.25 17.93 -26.53
C GLU A 68 11.95 16.50 -26.99
#